data_AF-A0A3S0M541-F1
#
_entry.id   AF-A0A3S0M541-F1
#
_cell.length_a   1.000
_cell.length_b   1.000
_cell.length_c   1.000
_cell.angle_alpha   90.00
_cell.angle_beta   90.00
_cell.angle_gamma   90.00
#
_symmetry.space_group_name_H-M   'P 1'
#
loop_
_entity.id
_entity.type
_entity.pdbx_description
1 polymer ?
#
loop_
_entity_poly.entity_id
_entity_poly.type
_entity_poly.pdbx_seq_one_letter_code
_entity_poly.pdbx_strand_id
1 'polypeptide(L)'
;MTEIRTSLRSPLRSPLFSPLVGRWIKPNPFSLFQYSVNFVAGTTVGGTQPYGNNNNDGRFFRDPSNVTATYCPDATGKLISLGAAGLRRTTKGHFDYTSGTNSILWCRDWTNAVWVASNMTAAKNQVGADGVANTATLLTATAANATISQGFTIASAAKVFSVDMKRVTGTGPVLMSLDGGTTTTDVSSLLSTTAFTQVYVASAAVTNPNCWVSLVNSGDQITADFGQMCVPSISGLNIPTQQRYLTTTATIINSQSRPNAAVTDLGPLAAVGAGYFAFFWQGRSERPTGGFVITGSTGIFCSVNVDGSVRFSANAGTSTSSAGVWLTGLNNVNKVAGYFTNSGAIKLACNGNLGSAGTGATTTPALDHFDLGTNGSGPNSIMGINEIFSMSPNLTFSDADLIAMTT
;
A
#
# COMPACT_ATOMS: atom_id res chain seq x y z
N MET A 1 -35.09 5.50 93.38
CA MET A 1 -35.36 4.93 92.04
C MET A 1 -34.30 5.53 91.13
N THR A 2 -33.26 4.75 90.89
CA THR A 2 -31.94 5.24 90.47
C THR A 2 -31.75 4.86 89.01
N GLU A 3 -31.68 5.85 88.12
CA GLU A 3 -31.52 5.63 86.68
C GLU A 3 -30.08 5.20 86.35
N ILE A 4 -29.95 3.99 85.82
CA ILE A 4 -28.70 3.41 85.34
C ILE A 4 -28.49 3.87 83.90
N ARG A 5 -27.42 4.66 83.67
CA ARG A 5 -26.92 5.00 82.33
C ARG A 5 -26.32 3.74 81.68
N THR A 6 -26.87 3.31 80.55
CA THR A 6 -26.27 2.28 79.68
C THR A 6 -25.47 2.93 78.55
N SER A 7 -24.35 2.28 78.21
CA SER A 7 -23.34 2.72 77.26
C SER A 7 -23.86 2.81 75.82
N LEU A 8 -23.64 3.95 75.16
CA LEU A 8 -23.72 4.14 73.71
C LEU A 8 -22.81 3.10 73.02
N ARG A 9 -23.41 2.07 72.42
CA ARG A 9 -22.72 1.23 71.43
C ARG A 9 -22.63 2.03 70.12
N SER A 10 -21.40 2.23 69.64
CA SER A 10 -21.11 2.73 68.30
C SER A 10 -21.95 1.99 67.26
N PRO A 11 -22.64 2.68 66.31
CA PRO A 11 -23.17 2.01 65.15
C PRO A 11 -21.97 1.43 64.37
N LEU A 12 -22.01 0.12 64.17
CA LEU A 12 -21.17 -0.58 63.21
C LEU A 12 -21.30 0.15 61.87
N ARG A 13 -20.23 0.81 61.42
CA ARG A 13 -20.13 1.28 60.04
C ARG A 13 -20.24 0.04 59.16
N SER A 14 -21.40 -0.16 58.54
CA SER A 14 -21.50 -0.99 57.36
C SER A 14 -20.46 -0.46 56.37
N PRO A 15 -19.51 -1.27 55.85
CA PRO A 15 -18.74 -0.83 54.72
C PRO A 15 -19.76 -0.58 53.61
N LEU A 16 -20.00 0.69 53.33
CA LEU A 16 -20.49 1.14 52.04
C LEU A 16 -19.52 0.55 51.04
N PHE A 17 -19.91 -0.57 50.42
CA PHE A 17 -19.39 -0.91 49.11
C PHE A 17 -19.79 0.25 48.22
N SER A 18 -18.89 1.24 48.11
CA SER A 18 -18.86 2.08 46.93
C SER A 18 -18.92 1.10 45.77
N PRO A 19 -19.85 1.24 44.80
CA PRO A 19 -19.65 0.58 43.54
C PRO A 19 -18.32 1.14 43.05
N LEU A 20 -17.25 0.37 43.20
CA LEU A 20 -16.15 0.40 42.28
C LEU A 20 -16.88 0.25 40.95
N VAL A 21 -17.03 1.38 40.25
CA VAL A 21 -17.40 1.38 38.85
C VAL A 21 -16.28 0.59 38.24
N GLY A 22 -16.50 -0.72 38.14
CA GLY A 22 -15.70 -1.60 37.34
C GLY A 22 -15.77 -0.93 35.98
N ARG A 23 -14.72 -0.20 35.64
CA ARG A 23 -14.26 -0.12 34.27
C ARG A 23 -14.02 -1.59 33.96
N TRP A 24 -15.07 -2.29 33.54
CA TRP A 24 -14.95 -3.44 32.68
C TRP A 24 -14.06 -2.91 31.58
N ILE A 25 -12.75 -3.20 31.69
CA ILE A 25 -11.80 -2.88 30.65
C ILE A 25 -12.34 -3.72 29.51
N LYS A 26 -13.12 -3.07 28.64
CA LYS A 26 -13.68 -3.73 27.48
C LYS A 26 -12.47 -4.35 26.78
N PRO A 27 -12.46 -5.68 26.55
CA PRO A 27 -11.34 -6.31 25.89
C PRO A 27 -11.03 -5.51 24.63
N ASN A 28 -9.74 -5.25 24.39
CA ASN A 28 -9.31 -4.59 23.17
C ASN A 28 -10.04 -5.25 21.99
N PRO A 29 -10.85 -4.53 21.20
CA PRO A 29 -11.70 -5.16 20.18
C PRO A 29 -10.89 -5.95 19.15
N PHE A 30 -9.59 -5.63 18.98
CA PHE A 30 -8.67 -6.40 18.13
C PHE A 30 -8.39 -7.82 18.66
N SER A 31 -8.48 -8.07 19.97
CA SER A 31 -8.25 -9.41 20.53
C SER A 31 -9.40 -10.39 20.28
N LEU A 32 -10.52 -9.91 19.73
CA LEU A 32 -11.68 -10.74 19.39
C LEU A 32 -11.54 -11.40 18.01
N PHE A 33 -10.62 -10.93 17.17
CA PHE A 33 -10.41 -11.55 15.86
C PHE A 33 -9.70 -12.90 15.99
N GLN A 34 -10.32 -13.95 15.44
CA GLN A 34 -9.71 -15.28 15.37
C GLN A 34 -8.46 -15.29 14.47
N TYR A 35 -8.50 -14.55 13.36
CA TYR A 35 -7.42 -14.49 12.39
C TYR A 35 -6.93 -13.06 12.22
N SER A 36 -5.61 -12.86 12.27
CA SER A 36 -4.99 -11.56 12.03
C SER A 36 -3.62 -11.73 11.38
N VAL A 37 -3.30 -10.84 10.45
CA VAL A 37 -1.96 -10.68 9.87
C VAL A 37 -1.53 -9.24 9.99
N ASN A 38 -0.33 -9.03 10.53
CA ASN A 38 0.35 -7.75 10.53
C ASN A 38 1.54 -7.83 9.57
N PHE A 39 1.35 -7.25 8.37
CA PHE A 39 2.36 -7.24 7.32
C PHE A 39 3.59 -6.40 7.68
N VAL A 40 3.43 -5.37 8.51
CA VAL A 40 4.54 -4.55 9.01
C VAL A 40 5.40 -5.34 9.99
N ALA A 41 4.76 -5.97 10.99
CA ALA A 41 5.45 -6.57 12.13
C ALA A 41 5.95 -8.01 11.90
N GLY A 42 5.51 -8.69 10.84
CA GLY A 42 5.90 -10.10 10.66
C GLY A 42 4.99 -11.12 11.33
N THR A 43 3.92 -10.68 12.01
CA THR A 43 3.18 -11.50 12.97
C THR A 43 1.80 -11.93 12.46
N THR A 44 1.32 -13.05 13.00
CA THR A 44 -0.01 -13.60 12.72
C THR A 44 -0.69 -14.13 13.99
N VAL A 45 -2.02 -14.20 13.96
CA VAL A 45 -2.87 -14.84 14.98
C VAL A 45 -3.78 -15.83 14.25
N GLY A 46 -3.90 -17.06 14.75
CA GLY A 46 -4.81 -18.08 14.19
C GLY A 46 -4.35 -18.73 12.88
N GLY A 47 -3.13 -18.48 12.42
CA GLY A 47 -2.61 -19.06 11.17
C GLY A 47 -1.21 -18.54 10.84
N THR A 48 -0.79 -18.72 9.59
CA THR A 48 0.56 -18.36 9.11
C THR A 48 0.50 -17.44 7.90
N GLN A 49 1.55 -16.61 7.77
CA GLN A 49 1.81 -15.83 6.56
C GLN A 49 3.32 -15.72 6.34
N PRO A 50 3.95 -16.76 5.74
CA PRO A 50 5.39 -16.74 5.50
C PRO A 50 5.77 -15.68 4.45
N TYR A 51 7.04 -15.27 4.48
CA TYR A 51 7.61 -14.33 3.52
C TYR A 51 8.01 -15.02 2.20
N GLY A 52 7.83 -14.30 1.08
CA GLY A 52 8.60 -14.49 -0.16
C GLY A 52 8.44 -15.81 -0.91
N ASN A 53 7.30 -16.50 -0.80
CA ASN A 53 7.03 -17.70 -1.57
C ASN A 53 5.52 -17.87 -1.84
N ASN A 54 5.14 -18.83 -2.70
CA ASN A 54 3.75 -19.09 -3.13
C ASN A 54 3.27 -20.51 -2.83
N ASN A 55 3.88 -21.17 -1.84
CA ASN A 55 3.52 -22.55 -1.51
C ASN A 55 2.07 -22.61 -1.03
N ASN A 56 1.40 -23.71 -1.39
CA ASN A 56 0.09 -24.03 -0.86
C ASN A 56 0.28 -24.77 0.47
N ASP A 57 0.29 -24.03 1.58
CA ASP A 57 0.58 -24.53 2.93
C ASP A 57 -0.43 -24.06 3.98
N GLY A 58 -1.65 -23.69 3.57
CA GLY A 58 -2.69 -23.24 4.50
C GLY A 58 -2.50 -21.82 5.04
N ARG A 59 -1.60 -21.02 4.46
CA ARG A 59 -1.43 -19.60 4.84
C ARG A 59 -2.68 -18.76 4.57
N PHE A 60 -2.68 -17.54 5.10
CA PHE A 60 -3.77 -16.59 4.86
C PHE A 60 -3.90 -16.16 3.40
N PHE A 61 -2.81 -15.66 2.79
CA PHE A 61 -2.81 -15.14 1.43
C PHE A 61 -1.63 -15.69 0.62
N ARG A 62 -1.90 -16.13 -0.60
CA ARG A 62 -0.91 -16.32 -1.67
C ARG A 62 -0.96 -15.16 -2.65
N ASP A 63 0.03 -15.08 -3.53
CA ASP A 63 -0.01 -14.14 -4.65
C ASP A 63 0.63 -14.78 -5.88
N PRO A 64 -0.12 -15.66 -6.58
CA PRO A 64 0.41 -16.38 -7.74
C PRO A 64 0.70 -15.46 -8.94
N SER A 65 0.24 -14.21 -8.91
CA SER A 65 0.41 -13.26 -10.01
C SER A 65 1.83 -12.67 -10.06
N ASN A 66 2.56 -12.70 -8.94
CA ASN A 66 3.93 -12.20 -8.87
C ASN A 66 4.92 -13.16 -9.52
N VAL A 67 5.17 -12.96 -10.81
CA VAL A 67 6.10 -13.76 -11.64
C VAL A 67 7.39 -13.03 -12.00
N THR A 68 7.56 -11.80 -11.49
CA THR A 68 8.71 -10.95 -11.77
C THR A 68 9.29 -10.47 -10.45
N ALA A 69 10.61 -10.58 -10.31
CA ALA A 69 11.31 -10.01 -9.17
C ALA A 69 11.23 -8.48 -9.21
N THR A 70 11.03 -7.87 -8.04
CA THR A 70 10.86 -6.41 -7.91
C THR A 70 11.55 -5.92 -6.66
N TYR A 71 11.71 -4.60 -6.54
CA TYR A 71 12.20 -3.99 -5.33
C TYR A 71 11.12 -3.10 -4.75
N CYS A 72 10.92 -3.16 -3.44
CA CYS A 72 10.02 -2.26 -2.72
C CYS A 72 10.76 -1.60 -1.56
N PRO A 73 10.44 -0.36 -1.20
CA PRO A 73 11.07 0.29 -0.05
C PRO A 73 10.64 -0.39 1.25
N ASP A 74 11.57 -0.55 2.17
CA ASP A 74 11.29 -0.83 3.57
C ASP A 74 10.93 0.45 4.34
N ALA A 75 10.68 0.32 5.65
CA ALA A 75 10.31 1.46 6.50
C ALA A 75 11.40 2.55 6.59
N THR A 76 12.66 2.20 6.29
CA THR A 76 13.79 3.15 6.27
C THR A 76 13.98 3.81 4.90
N GLY A 77 13.25 3.35 3.88
CA GLY A 77 13.40 3.79 2.49
C GLY A 77 14.41 2.98 1.68
N LYS A 78 15.08 2.00 2.29
CA LYS A 78 15.98 1.09 1.56
C LYS A 78 15.16 0.15 0.68
N LEU A 79 15.58 -0.03 -0.57
CA LEU A 79 14.93 -0.97 -1.48
C LEU A 79 15.30 -2.42 -1.13
N ILE A 80 14.29 -3.26 -0.93
CA ILE A 80 14.43 -4.68 -0.65
C ILE A 80 14.06 -5.46 -1.90
N SER A 81 14.96 -6.35 -2.32
CA SER A 81 14.70 -7.29 -3.40
C SER A 81 13.66 -8.32 -2.97
N LEU A 82 12.61 -8.47 -3.76
CA LEU A 82 11.52 -9.41 -3.59
C LEU A 82 11.52 -10.37 -4.77
N GLY A 83 11.49 -11.66 -4.48
CA GLY A 83 11.51 -12.71 -5.48
C GLY A 83 10.27 -12.72 -6.38
N ALA A 84 10.36 -13.46 -7.48
CA ALA A 84 9.26 -13.75 -8.39
C ALA A 84 8.27 -14.79 -7.81
N ALA A 85 7.91 -14.64 -6.54
CA ALA A 85 6.95 -15.48 -5.85
C ALA A 85 6.49 -14.84 -4.53
N GLY A 86 5.23 -15.07 -4.17
CA GLY A 86 4.66 -14.62 -2.90
C GLY A 86 4.28 -13.15 -2.88
N LEU A 87 3.77 -12.70 -1.73
CA LEU A 87 3.38 -11.31 -1.52
C LEU A 87 4.57 -10.37 -1.61
N ARG A 88 4.40 -9.24 -2.30
CA ARG A 88 5.39 -8.16 -2.33
C ARG A 88 5.39 -7.40 -1.02
N ARG A 89 6.16 -7.87 -0.04
CA ARG A 89 6.11 -7.38 1.34
C ARG A 89 7.47 -6.91 1.84
N THR A 90 7.48 -5.77 2.53
CA THR A 90 8.61 -5.29 3.33
C THR A 90 8.14 -4.93 4.74
N THR A 91 9.00 -4.28 5.54
CA THR A 91 8.58 -3.71 6.84
C THR A 91 7.62 -2.52 6.71
N LYS A 92 7.31 -2.04 5.49
CA LYS A 92 6.18 -1.10 5.28
C LYS A 92 4.83 -1.79 5.23
N GLY A 93 4.78 -3.09 4.95
CA GLY A 93 3.56 -3.83 4.66
C GLY A 93 3.63 -4.54 3.32
N HIS A 94 2.49 -5.01 2.83
CA HIS A 94 2.34 -5.62 1.50
C HIS A 94 1.94 -4.55 0.47
N PHE A 95 2.64 -4.51 -0.66
CA PHE A 95 2.44 -3.53 -1.73
C PHE A 95 1.45 -4.05 -2.77
N ASP A 96 0.33 -3.35 -2.93
CA ASP A 96 -0.69 -3.62 -3.93
C ASP A 96 -0.69 -2.53 -4.99
N TYR A 97 -0.20 -2.88 -6.18
CA TYR A 97 -0.15 -2.00 -7.35
C TYR A 97 -0.62 -2.79 -8.57
N THR A 98 -1.30 -2.12 -9.49
CA THR A 98 -1.67 -2.67 -10.79
C THR A 98 -0.44 -3.05 -11.61
N SER A 99 -0.66 -3.89 -12.62
CA SER A 99 0.39 -4.23 -13.57
C SER A 99 0.96 -2.98 -14.25
N GLY A 100 2.27 -2.95 -14.46
CA GLY A 100 2.95 -1.85 -15.13
C GLY A 100 4.18 -2.31 -15.91
N THR A 101 4.36 -1.75 -17.10
CA THR A 101 5.54 -2.01 -17.94
C THR A 101 6.59 -0.92 -17.69
N ASN A 102 7.82 -1.30 -17.34
CA ASN A 102 8.94 -0.39 -17.46
C ASN A 102 9.50 -0.46 -18.88
N SER A 103 9.39 0.63 -19.62
CA SER A 103 9.93 0.75 -20.97
C SER A 103 11.41 1.10 -21.00
N ILE A 104 11.98 1.68 -19.92
CA ILE A 104 13.39 2.04 -19.86
C ILE A 104 14.24 0.78 -19.98
N LEU A 105 15.32 0.85 -20.75
CA LEU A 105 16.33 -0.18 -20.87
C LEU A 105 17.53 0.17 -20.01
N TRP A 106 18.18 -0.84 -19.44
CA TRP A 106 19.34 -0.69 -18.55
C TRP A 106 19.05 0.30 -17.42
N CYS A 107 17.94 0.10 -16.70
CA CYS A 107 17.37 1.09 -15.79
C CYS A 107 18.32 1.58 -14.68
N ARG A 108 19.34 0.78 -14.32
CA ARG A 108 20.36 1.12 -13.31
C ARG A 108 21.72 1.45 -13.91
N ASP A 109 21.92 1.20 -15.20
CA ASP A 109 23.21 1.25 -15.89
C ASP A 109 23.19 2.25 -17.05
N TRP A 110 23.40 3.51 -16.71
CA TRP A 110 23.33 4.59 -17.70
C TRP A 110 24.67 4.79 -18.43
N THR A 111 25.61 3.85 -18.28
CA THR A 111 26.84 3.78 -19.10
C THR A 111 26.57 3.09 -20.44
N ASN A 112 25.44 2.38 -20.57
CA ASN A 112 25.09 1.70 -21.79
C ASN A 112 24.75 2.70 -22.92
N ALA A 113 25.14 2.39 -24.15
CA ALA A 113 25.00 3.28 -25.31
C ALA A 113 23.55 3.63 -25.69
N VAL A 114 22.54 2.91 -25.16
CA VAL A 114 21.13 3.34 -25.29
C VAL A 114 20.82 4.64 -24.54
N TRP A 115 21.69 5.05 -23.62
CA TRP A 115 21.66 6.34 -22.95
C TRP A 115 22.62 7.28 -23.66
N VAL A 116 22.09 8.35 -24.25
CA VAL A 116 22.85 9.34 -25.01
C VAL A 116 23.20 10.49 -24.08
N ALA A 117 24.49 10.61 -23.76
CA ALA A 117 25.04 11.67 -22.92
C ALA A 117 25.61 12.81 -23.76
N SER A 118 25.47 14.04 -23.26
CA SER A 118 26.14 15.25 -23.77
C SER A 118 26.63 16.06 -22.58
N ASN A 119 27.89 16.50 -22.63
CA ASN A 119 28.54 17.21 -21.51
C ASN A 119 28.46 16.47 -20.16
N MET A 120 28.27 15.16 -20.19
CA MET A 120 28.06 14.32 -19.02
C MET A 120 28.88 13.03 -19.14
N THR A 121 29.41 12.56 -18.02
CA THR A 121 29.99 11.22 -17.91
C THR A 121 29.14 10.38 -16.95
N ALA A 122 29.01 9.09 -17.28
CA ALA A 122 28.29 8.11 -16.49
C ALA A 122 29.26 7.02 -16.00
N ALA A 123 29.19 6.65 -14.73
CA ALA A 123 29.98 5.57 -14.15
C ALA A 123 29.14 4.73 -13.19
N LYS A 124 28.98 3.44 -13.46
CA LYS A 124 28.22 2.52 -12.59
C LYS A 124 29.09 1.99 -11.45
N ASN A 125 29.33 2.84 -10.46
CA ASN A 125 30.23 2.57 -9.35
C ASN A 125 29.67 3.01 -7.99
N GLN A 126 28.39 3.41 -7.93
CA GLN A 126 27.77 3.86 -6.70
C GLN A 126 27.05 2.71 -6.00
N VAL A 127 26.96 2.81 -4.67
CA VAL A 127 26.06 1.97 -3.88
C VAL A 127 24.62 2.32 -4.26
N GLY A 128 23.85 1.33 -4.68
CA GLY A 128 22.47 1.52 -5.12
C GLY A 128 21.49 1.76 -3.98
N ALA A 129 20.25 2.09 -4.35
CA ALA A 129 19.15 2.31 -3.41
C ALA A 129 18.78 1.03 -2.62
N ASP A 130 19.23 -0.14 -3.10
CA ASP A 130 19.16 -1.43 -2.42
C ASP A 130 20.35 -1.70 -1.48
N GLY A 131 21.31 -0.79 -1.40
CA GLY A 131 22.53 -0.92 -0.60
C GLY A 131 23.59 -1.84 -1.21
N VAL A 132 23.43 -2.29 -2.44
CA VAL A 132 24.41 -3.14 -3.13
C VAL A 132 25.47 -2.25 -3.80
N ALA A 133 26.75 -2.61 -3.69
CA ALA A 133 27.83 -1.86 -4.31
C ALA A 133 27.82 -2.00 -5.85
N ASN A 134 28.23 -0.94 -6.56
CA ASN A 134 28.39 -0.92 -8.02
C ASN A 134 27.10 -1.25 -8.81
N THR A 135 25.94 -0.87 -8.28
CA THR A 135 24.66 -1.10 -8.94
C THR A 135 24.01 0.17 -9.47
N ALA A 136 24.29 1.34 -8.88
CA ALA A 136 23.79 2.63 -9.34
C ALA A 136 24.84 3.42 -10.14
N THR A 137 24.35 4.36 -10.95
CA THR A 137 25.18 5.16 -11.86
C THR A 137 25.44 6.55 -11.31
N LEU A 138 26.72 6.92 -11.16
CA LEU A 138 27.16 8.30 -10.96
C LEU A 138 27.08 9.05 -12.28
N LEU A 139 26.39 10.18 -12.28
CA LEU A 139 26.34 11.13 -13.39
C LEU A 139 27.14 12.37 -12.98
N THR A 140 28.14 12.74 -13.77
CA THR A 140 28.98 13.93 -13.54
C THR A 140 28.87 14.88 -14.73
N ALA A 141 28.47 16.11 -14.46
CA ALA A 141 28.48 17.18 -15.46
C ALA A 141 29.92 17.60 -15.77
N THR A 142 30.37 17.36 -17.00
CA THR A 142 31.71 17.81 -17.46
C THR A 142 31.69 19.22 -18.03
N ALA A 143 30.52 19.72 -18.44
CA ALA A 143 30.28 21.12 -18.78
C ALA A 143 28.87 21.54 -18.34
N ALA A 144 28.54 22.83 -18.50
CA ALA A 144 27.21 23.34 -18.19
C ALA A 144 26.14 22.71 -19.09
N ASN A 145 24.91 22.63 -18.58
CA ASN A 145 23.76 22.00 -19.25
C ASN A 145 24.09 20.58 -19.72
N ALA A 146 24.70 19.79 -18.84
CA ALA A 146 24.96 18.39 -19.06
C ALA A 146 23.65 17.61 -19.15
N THR A 147 23.52 16.68 -20.09
CA THR A 147 22.30 15.91 -20.30
C THR A 147 22.59 14.43 -20.51
N ILE A 148 21.65 13.59 -20.12
CA ILE A 148 21.61 12.18 -20.52
C ILE A 148 20.17 11.77 -20.81
N SER A 149 19.96 11.02 -21.90
CA SER A 149 18.61 10.69 -22.32
C SER A 149 18.44 9.35 -23.02
N GLN A 150 17.22 8.82 -23.00
CA GLN A 150 16.80 7.65 -23.76
C GLN A 150 15.47 7.96 -24.46
N GLY A 151 15.49 7.92 -25.79
CA GLY A 151 14.30 8.13 -26.63
C GLY A 151 13.56 6.82 -26.92
N PHE A 152 12.24 6.92 -27.08
CA PHE A 152 11.38 5.77 -27.39
C PHE A 152 10.51 6.08 -28.61
N THR A 153 10.17 5.04 -29.38
CA THR A 153 9.16 5.11 -30.43
C THR A 153 7.91 4.39 -29.96
N ILE A 154 6.99 5.13 -29.32
CA ILE A 154 5.73 4.60 -28.79
C ILE A 154 4.59 5.60 -29.01
N ALA A 155 3.38 5.08 -29.15
CA ALA A 155 2.17 5.87 -29.35
C ALA A 155 1.88 6.81 -28.17
N SER A 156 1.13 7.88 -28.45
CA SER A 156 0.71 8.85 -27.44
C SER A 156 -0.09 8.21 -26.33
N ALA A 157 0.34 8.41 -25.09
CA ALA A 157 -0.40 8.05 -23.88
C ALA A 157 0.20 8.77 -22.67
N ALA A 158 -0.50 8.71 -21.53
CA ALA A 158 0.05 9.16 -20.26
C ALA A 158 1.33 8.38 -19.92
N LYS A 159 2.33 9.08 -19.39
CA LYS A 159 3.61 8.50 -18.96
C LYS A 159 4.10 9.19 -17.70
N VAL A 160 4.75 8.41 -16.84
CA VAL A 160 5.58 8.91 -15.75
C VAL A 160 6.97 8.34 -15.93
N PHE A 161 7.95 9.24 -15.91
CA PHE A 161 9.35 8.92 -15.79
C PHE A 161 9.79 9.18 -14.36
N SER A 162 10.21 8.14 -13.65
CA SER A 162 10.72 8.22 -12.28
C SER A 162 12.11 7.62 -12.17
N VAL A 163 12.91 8.14 -11.25
CA VAL A 163 14.26 7.65 -10.96
C VAL A 163 14.50 7.78 -9.46
N ASP A 164 15.15 6.80 -8.84
CA ASP A 164 15.70 6.99 -7.50
C ASP A 164 16.99 7.79 -7.62
N MET A 165 16.99 9.02 -7.11
CA MET A 165 18.13 9.92 -7.21
C MET A 165 18.61 10.39 -5.84
N LYS A 166 19.90 10.63 -5.73
CA LYS A 166 20.51 11.40 -4.63
C LYS A 166 21.60 12.31 -5.17
N ARG A 167 21.82 13.43 -4.49
CA ARG A 167 22.88 14.37 -4.83
C ARG A 167 24.21 13.89 -4.24
N VAL A 168 25.29 14.00 -5.00
CA VAL A 168 26.65 13.68 -4.53
C VAL A 168 27.40 14.99 -4.25
N THR A 169 27.45 15.88 -5.24
CA THR A 169 28.15 17.17 -5.16
C THR A 169 27.39 18.22 -5.98
N GLY A 170 27.59 19.50 -5.65
CA GLY A 170 27.04 20.63 -6.40
C GLY A 170 25.72 21.14 -5.84
N THR A 171 25.26 22.28 -6.34
CA THR A 171 24.01 22.93 -5.90
C THR A 171 23.18 23.42 -7.09
N GLY A 172 23.62 23.13 -8.31
CA GLY A 172 22.94 23.53 -9.53
C GLY A 172 21.61 22.78 -9.72
N PRO A 173 20.72 23.33 -10.55
CA PRO A 173 19.47 22.67 -10.89
C PRO A 173 19.67 21.27 -11.50
N VAL A 174 18.85 20.32 -11.05
CA VAL A 174 18.68 18.98 -11.60
C VAL A 174 17.29 18.93 -12.22
N LEU A 175 17.25 18.82 -13.55
CA LEU A 175 16.03 18.89 -14.32
C LEU A 175 15.66 17.52 -14.88
N MET A 176 14.37 17.20 -14.90
CA MET A 176 13.82 16.01 -15.55
C MET A 176 12.81 16.38 -16.63
N SER A 177 12.72 15.54 -17.67
CA SER A 177 11.78 15.71 -18.77
C SER A 177 11.34 14.37 -19.38
N LEU A 178 10.15 14.36 -19.99
CA LEU A 178 9.59 13.28 -20.80
C LEU A 178 9.55 13.59 -22.30
N ASP A 179 9.96 14.80 -22.70
CA ASP A 179 9.91 15.31 -24.08
C ASP A 179 11.26 15.91 -24.52
N GLY A 180 12.35 15.36 -23.98
CA GLY A 180 13.71 15.71 -24.39
C GLY A 180 14.15 17.11 -23.96
N GLY A 181 13.54 17.66 -22.91
CA GLY A 181 13.86 18.97 -22.35
C GLY A 181 12.98 20.11 -22.85
N THR A 182 11.94 19.84 -23.65
CA THR A 182 10.98 20.87 -24.09
C THR A 182 10.18 21.41 -22.91
N THR A 183 9.71 20.50 -22.05
CA THR A 183 9.18 20.80 -20.73
C THR A 183 10.08 20.15 -19.68
N THR A 184 10.41 20.91 -18.63
CA THR A 184 11.29 20.44 -17.57
C THR A 184 10.66 20.63 -16.20
N THR A 185 11.00 19.72 -15.29
CA THR A 185 10.67 19.82 -13.86
C THR A 185 11.97 19.87 -13.08
N ASP A 186 12.13 20.88 -12.24
CA ASP A 186 13.27 20.96 -11.31
C ASP A 186 12.99 20.09 -10.08
N VAL A 187 13.84 19.08 -9.87
CA VAL A 187 13.74 18.13 -8.76
C VAL A 187 14.79 18.36 -7.68
N SER A 188 15.58 19.44 -7.78
CA SER A 188 16.75 19.70 -6.93
C SER A 188 16.43 19.72 -5.44
N SER A 189 15.28 20.29 -5.06
CA SER A 189 14.85 20.43 -3.67
C SER A 189 14.42 19.10 -3.04
N LEU A 190 14.18 18.06 -3.85
CA LEU A 190 13.79 16.73 -3.41
C LEU A 190 15.01 15.83 -3.14
N LEU A 191 16.19 16.21 -3.65
CA LEU A 191 17.39 15.38 -3.57
C LEU A 191 18.08 15.55 -2.22
N SER A 192 18.28 14.43 -1.53
CA SER A 192 19.14 14.34 -0.36
C SER A 192 20.57 13.99 -0.75
N THR A 193 21.54 14.30 0.11
CA THR A 193 22.94 13.83 0.00
C THR A 193 23.17 12.48 0.67
N THR A 194 22.23 12.01 1.48
CA THR A 194 22.38 10.81 2.32
C THR A 194 21.50 9.65 1.90
N ALA A 195 20.34 9.94 1.31
CA ALA A 195 19.35 8.94 0.94
C ALA A 195 18.87 9.14 -0.50
N PHE A 196 18.45 8.05 -1.13
CA PHE A 196 17.75 8.11 -2.41
C PHE A 196 16.32 8.61 -2.21
N THR A 197 15.88 9.50 -3.11
CA THR A 197 14.49 9.93 -3.23
C THR A 197 13.99 9.52 -4.61
N GLN A 198 12.79 8.93 -4.68
CA GLN A 198 12.13 8.73 -5.96
C GLN A 198 11.60 10.06 -6.47
N VAL A 199 12.27 10.61 -7.47
CA VAL A 199 11.84 11.82 -8.18
C VAL A 199 11.17 11.42 -9.49
N TYR A 200 10.27 12.25 -9.99
CA TYR A 200 9.53 11.94 -11.21
C TYR A 200 9.02 13.17 -11.95
N VAL A 201 8.72 12.96 -13.23
CA VAL A 201 7.97 13.87 -14.10
C VAL A 201 6.86 13.08 -14.79
N ALA A 202 5.74 13.74 -15.05
CA ALA A 202 4.56 13.16 -15.65
C ALA A 202 4.10 13.95 -16.88
N SER A 203 3.58 13.25 -17.88
CA SER A 203 2.82 13.85 -18.99
C SER A 203 1.53 13.08 -19.20
N ALA A 204 0.42 13.80 -19.41
CA ALA A 204 -0.89 13.19 -19.69
C ALA A 204 -0.98 12.61 -21.11
N ALA A 205 -0.16 13.10 -22.04
CA ALA A 205 -0.07 12.59 -23.40
C ALA A 205 1.30 12.94 -23.99
N VAL A 206 2.10 11.92 -24.29
CA VAL A 206 3.38 12.09 -24.97
C VAL A 206 3.57 11.00 -26.01
N THR A 207 3.79 11.41 -27.25
CA THR A 207 4.19 10.53 -28.36
C THR A 207 5.71 10.52 -28.43
N ASN A 208 6.30 9.35 -28.69
CA ASN A 208 7.75 9.19 -28.78
C ASN A 208 8.50 9.87 -27.60
N PRO A 209 8.15 9.52 -26.34
CA PRO A 209 8.75 10.14 -25.17
C PRO A 209 10.27 10.02 -25.19
N ASN A 210 10.90 10.99 -24.54
CA ASN A 210 12.33 11.04 -24.35
C ASN A 210 12.60 11.30 -22.87
N CYS A 211 12.98 10.24 -22.15
CA CYS A 211 13.32 10.31 -20.73
C CYS A 211 14.67 11.00 -20.61
N TRP A 212 14.68 12.19 -20.02
CA TRP A 212 15.82 13.09 -20.07
C TRP A 212 16.10 13.65 -18.67
N VAL A 213 17.39 13.70 -18.33
CA VAL A 213 17.89 14.30 -17.08
C VAL A 213 19.00 15.30 -17.43
N SER A 214 19.02 16.44 -16.73
CA SER A 214 20.09 17.43 -16.87
C SER A 214 20.65 17.93 -15.54
N LEU A 215 21.95 18.17 -15.55
CA LEU A 215 22.69 18.90 -14.53
C LEU A 215 23.15 20.22 -15.12
N VAL A 216 22.63 21.33 -14.60
CA VAL A 216 22.85 22.66 -15.21
C VAL A 216 24.28 23.15 -15.01
N ASN A 217 24.88 22.89 -13.84
CA ASN A 217 26.21 23.38 -13.51
C ASN A 217 27.29 22.33 -13.83
N SER A 218 28.41 22.77 -14.39
CA SER A 218 29.61 21.92 -14.53
C SER A 218 30.14 21.50 -13.15
N GLY A 219 30.56 20.25 -13.01
CA GLY A 219 31.04 19.67 -11.76
C GLY A 219 29.94 19.15 -10.83
N ASP A 220 28.66 19.42 -11.11
CA ASP A 220 27.55 18.82 -10.36
C ASP A 220 27.52 17.29 -10.57
N GLN A 221 27.14 16.59 -9.50
CA GLN A 221 27.10 15.13 -9.49
C GLN A 221 25.85 14.61 -8.80
N ILE A 222 25.20 13.63 -9.43
CA ILE A 222 24.10 12.87 -8.83
C ILE A 222 24.34 11.38 -9.00
N THR A 223 23.77 10.58 -8.11
CA THR A 223 23.61 9.14 -8.34
C THR A 223 22.19 8.88 -8.81
N ALA A 224 22.04 8.15 -9.91
CA ALA A 224 20.78 7.70 -10.46
C ALA A 224 20.67 6.18 -10.35
N ASP A 225 19.50 5.71 -9.92
CA ASP A 225 19.17 4.30 -9.80
C ASP A 225 17.71 4.05 -10.22
N PHE A 226 17.41 2.81 -10.63
CA PHE A 226 16.06 2.34 -10.99
C PHE A 226 15.21 3.31 -11.84
N GLY A 227 15.73 3.74 -13.00
CA GLY A 227 14.93 4.51 -13.97
C GLY A 227 13.72 3.72 -14.47
N GLN A 228 12.52 4.28 -14.32
CA GLN A 228 11.28 3.69 -14.80
C GLN A 228 10.48 4.68 -15.65
N MET A 229 10.09 4.24 -16.85
CA MET A 229 9.02 4.90 -17.61
C MET A 229 7.83 3.95 -17.68
N CYS A 230 6.76 4.32 -16.99
CA CYS A 230 5.53 3.53 -16.92
C CYS A 230 4.34 4.35 -17.40
N VAL A 231 3.22 3.68 -17.66
CA VAL A 231 1.91 4.34 -17.87
C VAL A 231 1.22 4.43 -16.53
N PRO A 232 1.04 5.60 -15.92
CA PRO A 232 0.01 5.77 -14.92
C PRO A 232 -1.21 6.39 -15.60
N SER A 233 -2.32 5.70 -15.55
CA SER A 233 -3.61 6.37 -15.53
C SER A 233 -4.38 5.76 -14.37
N ILE A 234 -4.16 6.30 -13.17
CA ILE A 234 -4.81 5.82 -11.96
C ILE A 234 -5.89 6.84 -11.60
N SER A 235 -7.12 6.70 -12.09
CA SER A 235 -8.25 7.53 -11.62
C SER A 235 -7.93 9.04 -11.47
N GLY A 236 -7.15 9.61 -12.40
CA GLY A 236 -6.70 11.02 -12.38
C GLY A 236 -5.31 11.31 -11.79
N LEU A 237 -4.56 10.32 -11.31
CA LEU A 237 -3.21 10.50 -10.75
C LEU A 237 -2.13 9.92 -11.67
N ASN A 238 -1.20 10.79 -12.06
CA ASN A 238 0.02 10.44 -12.81
C ASN A 238 1.22 10.44 -11.86
N ILE A 239 1.32 9.41 -11.02
CA ILE A 239 2.38 9.23 -10.04
C ILE A 239 3.08 7.88 -10.27
N PRO A 240 4.35 7.73 -9.86
CA PRO A 240 5.04 6.45 -9.99
C PRO A 240 4.55 5.44 -8.95
N THR A 241 4.70 4.16 -9.25
CA THR A 241 4.58 3.09 -8.25
C THR A 241 5.76 3.12 -7.27
N GLN A 242 5.53 2.59 -6.07
CA GLN A 242 6.60 2.31 -5.09
C GLN A 242 7.43 1.06 -5.44
N GLN A 243 7.04 0.32 -6.47
CA GLN A 243 7.74 -0.88 -6.93
C GLN A 243 8.75 -0.54 -8.03
N ARG A 244 10.01 -1.01 -7.90
CA ARG A 244 11.04 -0.86 -8.93
C ARG A 244 11.17 -2.12 -9.78
N TYR A 245 11.23 -1.93 -11.09
CA TYR A 245 11.31 -3.01 -12.07
C TYR A 245 12.70 -2.97 -12.70
N LEU A 246 13.45 -4.08 -12.57
CA LEU A 246 14.73 -4.21 -13.25
C LEU A 246 14.50 -4.45 -14.74
N THR A 247 15.24 -3.70 -15.55
CA THR A 247 15.34 -3.91 -17.00
C THR A 247 16.80 -3.86 -17.42
N THR A 248 17.11 -4.61 -18.47
CA THR A 248 18.40 -4.59 -19.16
C THR A 248 18.13 -4.36 -20.64
N THR A 249 18.16 -5.39 -21.47
CA THR A 249 17.98 -5.33 -22.92
C THR A 249 16.52 -5.32 -23.38
N ALA A 250 15.57 -5.58 -22.47
CA ALA A 250 14.16 -5.65 -22.78
C ALA A 250 13.31 -4.95 -21.71
N THR A 251 12.14 -4.49 -22.15
CA THR A 251 11.09 -3.99 -21.26
C THR A 251 10.55 -5.13 -20.41
N ILE A 252 10.20 -4.84 -19.16
CA ILE A 252 9.63 -5.82 -18.24
C ILE A 252 8.26 -5.35 -17.77
N ILE A 253 7.30 -6.28 -17.80
CA ILE A 253 6.00 -6.12 -17.17
C ILE A 253 6.12 -6.63 -15.74
N ASN A 254 5.83 -5.77 -14.79
CA ASN A 254 5.63 -6.20 -13.42
C ASN A 254 4.14 -6.42 -13.21
N SER A 255 3.73 -7.68 -13.06
CA SER A 255 2.34 -8.05 -12.85
C SER A 255 1.73 -7.36 -11.64
N GLN A 256 0.41 -7.25 -11.61
CA GLN A 256 -0.30 -6.80 -10.42
C GLN A 256 -0.05 -7.74 -9.25
N SER A 257 0.16 -7.17 -8.05
CA SER A 257 0.14 -7.95 -6.82
C SER A 257 -1.30 -8.21 -6.43
N ARG A 258 -1.63 -9.46 -6.12
CA ARG A 258 -2.98 -9.91 -5.79
C ARG A 258 -2.92 -10.88 -4.60
N PRO A 259 -2.97 -10.38 -3.36
CA PRO A 259 -3.12 -11.22 -2.18
C PRO A 259 -4.47 -11.91 -2.24
N ASN A 260 -4.43 -13.21 -2.47
CA ASN A 260 -5.58 -14.05 -2.66
C ASN A 260 -5.63 -15.13 -1.57
N ALA A 261 -6.77 -15.25 -0.91
CA ALA A 261 -7.14 -16.38 -0.09
C ALA A 261 -8.11 -17.26 -0.89
N ALA A 262 -7.61 -18.30 -1.54
CA ALA A 262 -8.45 -19.24 -2.30
C ALA A 262 -8.90 -20.41 -1.43
N VAL A 263 -10.07 -20.97 -1.72
CA VAL A 263 -10.53 -22.22 -1.07
C VAL A 263 -9.60 -23.40 -1.33
N THR A 264 -8.87 -23.39 -2.44
CA THR A 264 -7.87 -24.41 -2.80
C THR A 264 -6.58 -24.30 -2.00
N ASP A 265 -6.39 -23.21 -1.25
CA ASP A 265 -5.18 -22.95 -0.47
C ASP A 265 -5.22 -23.60 0.92
N LEU A 266 -6.38 -24.16 1.28
CA LEU A 266 -6.66 -24.75 2.59
C LEU A 266 -6.39 -23.79 3.77
N GLY A 267 -6.28 -22.48 3.48
CA GLY A 267 -6.18 -21.42 4.47
C GLY A 267 -7.55 -21.06 5.04
N PRO A 268 -7.59 -20.46 6.25
CA PRO A 268 -8.85 -20.27 6.96
C PRO A 268 -9.73 -19.14 6.38
N LEU A 269 -9.15 -18.14 5.71
CA LEU A 269 -9.86 -16.90 5.40
C LEU A 269 -10.98 -17.07 4.37
N ALA A 270 -10.79 -17.90 3.35
CA ALA A 270 -11.84 -18.15 2.35
C ALA A 270 -13.09 -18.79 2.99
N ALA A 271 -12.90 -19.72 3.94
CA ALA A 271 -14.00 -20.35 4.66
C ALA A 271 -14.73 -19.35 5.57
N VAL A 272 -14.00 -18.43 6.21
CA VAL A 272 -14.61 -17.35 7.01
C VAL A 272 -15.41 -16.40 6.11
N GLY A 273 -14.85 -16.03 4.95
CA GLY A 273 -15.50 -15.16 3.97
C GLY A 273 -16.77 -15.74 3.36
N ALA A 274 -16.88 -17.08 3.26
CA ALA A 274 -18.09 -17.73 2.75
C ALA A 274 -19.28 -17.62 3.73
N GLY A 275 -19.01 -17.42 5.03
CA GLY A 275 -20.01 -17.30 6.09
C GLY A 275 -20.25 -15.86 6.56
N TYR A 276 -20.87 -15.71 7.72
CA TYR A 276 -20.98 -14.43 8.42
C TYR A 276 -19.65 -14.08 9.08
N PHE A 277 -19.20 -12.84 8.95
CA PHE A 277 -17.92 -12.43 9.53
C PHE A 277 -17.88 -10.96 9.92
N ALA A 278 -16.90 -10.65 10.76
CA ALA A 278 -16.37 -9.30 10.91
C ALA A 278 -14.95 -9.23 10.36
N PHE A 279 -14.54 -8.03 9.94
CA PHE A 279 -13.19 -7.75 9.46
C PHE A 279 -12.66 -6.44 10.00
N PHE A 280 -11.35 -6.32 9.98
CA PHE A 280 -10.61 -5.08 10.12
C PHE A 280 -9.51 -5.02 9.07
N TRP A 281 -9.33 -3.86 8.46
CA TRP A 281 -8.25 -3.57 7.55
C TRP A 281 -7.60 -2.25 7.93
N GLN A 282 -6.27 -2.22 7.89
CA GLN A 282 -5.47 -1.01 7.96
C GLN A 282 -4.53 -0.98 6.76
N GLY A 283 -4.45 0.17 6.11
CA GLY A 283 -3.51 0.37 5.01
C GLY A 283 -3.45 1.81 4.54
N ARG A 284 -2.78 2.00 3.42
CA ARG A 284 -2.49 3.30 2.80
C ARG A 284 -2.78 3.19 1.31
N SER A 285 -3.26 4.27 0.71
CA SER A 285 -3.70 4.24 -0.68
C SER A 285 -3.37 5.54 -1.38
N GLU A 286 -2.67 5.47 -2.51
CA GLU A 286 -2.50 6.63 -3.36
C GLU A 286 -3.76 6.90 -4.20
N ARG A 287 -4.70 5.96 -4.24
CA ARG A 287 -5.92 6.08 -5.03
C ARG A 287 -7.04 6.79 -4.24
N PRO A 288 -7.63 7.86 -4.78
CA PRO A 288 -8.68 8.59 -4.09
C PRO A 288 -10.05 7.88 -4.14
N THR A 289 -10.33 7.15 -5.22
CA THR A 289 -11.66 6.56 -5.48
C THR A 289 -11.55 5.27 -6.29
N GLY A 290 -12.46 4.32 -6.12
CA GLY A 290 -12.58 3.10 -6.92
C GLY A 290 -11.60 1.98 -6.55
N GLY A 291 -10.85 2.13 -5.45
CA GLY A 291 -9.99 1.08 -4.90
C GLY A 291 -10.81 0.09 -4.07
N PHE A 292 -10.44 -1.19 -4.10
CA PHE A 292 -11.11 -2.24 -3.34
C PHE A 292 -10.23 -2.68 -2.18
N VAL A 293 -10.75 -2.56 -0.97
CA VAL A 293 -10.09 -3.02 0.25
C VAL A 293 -10.22 -4.53 0.37
N ILE A 294 -11.42 -5.04 0.09
CA ILE A 294 -11.77 -6.45 0.15
C ILE A 294 -12.67 -6.78 -1.03
N THR A 295 -12.38 -7.89 -1.71
CA THR A 295 -13.21 -8.40 -2.80
C THR A 295 -13.36 -9.90 -2.69
N GLY A 296 -14.59 -10.41 -2.66
CA GLY A 296 -14.87 -11.81 -2.97
C GLY A 296 -15.19 -11.97 -4.46
N SER A 297 -15.05 -13.18 -5.00
CA SER A 297 -15.50 -13.48 -6.36
C SER A 297 -17.00 -13.26 -6.58
N THR A 298 -17.78 -13.31 -5.49
CA THR A 298 -19.22 -13.09 -5.52
C THR A 298 -19.68 -12.32 -4.28
N GLY A 299 -20.39 -11.22 -4.52
CA GLY A 299 -21.24 -10.53 -3.53
C GLY A 299 -20.55 -9.75 -2.41
N ILE A 300 -19.29 -10.03 -2.05
CA ILE A 300 -18.61 -9.37 -0.92
C ILE A 300 -17.65 -8.30 -1.45
N PHE A 301 -17.93 -7.03 -1.16
CA PHE A 301 -17.12 -5.92 -1.64
C PHE A 301 -17.01 -4.83 -0.58
N CYS A 302 -15.79 -4.48 -0.21
CA CYS A 302 -15.47 -3.24 0.48
C CYS A 302 -14.68 -2.34 -0.46
N SER A 303 -15.26 -1.24 -0.93
CA SER A 303 -14.69 -0.37 -1.96
C SER A 303 -14.79 1.11 -1.61
N VAL A 304 -13.96 1.91 -2.23
CA VAL A 304 -14.02 3.38 -2.16
C VAL A 304 -14.87 3.88 -3.33
N ASN A 305 -15.96 4.59 -3.04
CA ASN A 305 -16.83 5.19 -4.05
C ASN A 305 -16.19 6.44 -4.69
N VAL A 306 -16.86 6.98 -5.70
CA VAL A 306 -16.45 8.20 -6.43
C VAL A 306 -16.47 9.46 -5.57
N ASP A 307 -17.23 9.47 -4.47
CA ASP A 307 -17.30 10.56 -3.50
C ASP A 307 -16.30 10.39 -2.33
N GLY A 308 -15.42 9.38 -2.40
CA GLY A 308 -14.48 9.05 -1.33
C GLY A 308 -15.12 8.37 -0.11
N SER A 309 -16.42 8.04 -0.16
CA SER A 309 -17.04 7.20 0.85
C SER A 309 -16.54 5.76 0.75
N VAL A 310 -16.38 5.07 1.88
CA VAL A 310 -16.09 3.63 1.89
C VAL A 310 -17.41 2.90 2.00
N ARG A 311 -17.67 1.99 1.05
CA ARG A 311 -18.88 1.18 0.96
C ARG A 311 -18.57 -0.27 1.26
N PHE A 312 -19.40 -0.91 2.07
CA PHE A 312 -19.38 -2.36 2.27
C PHE A 312 -20.70 -2.98 1.80
N SER A 313 -20.58 -4.06 1.03
CA SER A 313 -21.68 -4.81 0.45
C SER A 313 -21.49 -6.30 0.68
N ALA A 314 -22.57 -7.00 1.01
CA ALA A 314 -22.60 -8.45 1.16
C ALA A 314 -23.86 -9.01 0.46
N ASN A 315 -23.64 -9.52 -0.75
CA ASN A 315 -24.61 -10.15 -1.64
C ASN A 315 -25.89 -9.31 -1.82
N ALA A 316 -27.07 -9.87 -1.53
CA ALA A 316 -28.37 -9.21 -1.72
C ALA A 316 -28.64 -8.05 -0.73
N GLY A 317 -27.72 -7.79 0.21
CA GLY A 317 -27.89 -6.75 1.21
C GLY A 317 -27.80 -5.34 0.66
N THR A 318 -28.54 -4.42 1.29
CA THR A 318 -28.36 -2.98 1.06
C THR A 318 -26.99 -2.58 1.57
N SER A 319 -26.17 -2.05 0.68
CA SER A 319 -24.82 -1.59 1.04
C SER A 319 -24.85 -0.48 2.09
N THR A 320 -23.88 -0.51 2.99
CA THR A 320 -23.61 0.58 3.93
C THR A 320 -22.44 1.40 3.41
N SER A 321 -22.46 2.71 3.67
CA SER A 321 -21.34 3.59 3.36
C SER A 321 -21.00 4.49 4.55
N SER A 322 -19.71 4.71 4.78
CA SER A 322 -19.18 5.78 5.63
C SER A 322 -18.72 6.93 4.73
N ALA A 323 -19.32 8.11 4.88
CA ALA A 323 -19.21 9.20 3.90
C ALA A 323 -17.90 10.00 4.03
N GLY A 324 -17.25 10.30 2.89
CA GLY A 324 -16.18 11.31 2.77
C GLY A 324 -14.97 11.12 3.69
N VAL A 325 -14.55 9.86 3.92
CA VAL A 325 -13.58 9.49 4.97
C VAL A 325 -12.27 8.93 4.45
N TRP A 326 -12.21 8.51 3.19
CA TRP A 326 -10.99 7.95 2.63
C TRP A 326 -9.89 8.99 2.53
N LEU A 327 -8.71 8.68 3.07
CA LEU A 327 -7.55 9.54 3.05
C LEU A 327 -6.59 9.10 1.94
N THR A 328 -6.39 9.95 0.94
CA THR A 328 -5.50 9.69 -0.19
C THR A 328 -4.04 10.00 0.17
N GLY A 329 -3.12 9.18 -0.32
CA GLY A 329 -1.67 9.33 -0.20
C GLY A 329 -1.04 8.41 0.84
N LEU A 330 0.19 7.96 0.59
CA LEU A 330 0.89 7.01 1.46
C LEU A 330 1.26 7.56 2.84
N ASN A 331 1.16 8.88 3.06
CA ASN A 331 1.36 9.45 4.39
C ASN A 331 0.16 9.26 5.31
N ASN A 332 -1.02 8.96 4.74
CA ASN A 332 -2.26 8.82 5.47
C ASN A 332 -2.61 7.34 5.68
N VAL A 333 -2.95 6.99 6.92
CA VAL A 333 -3.44 5.66 7.27
C VAL A 333 -4.95 5.65 7.16
N ASN A 334 -5.48 4.66 6.47
CA ASN A 334 -6.90 4.33 6.47
C ASN A 334 -7.12 3.08 7.32
N LYS A 335 -8.18 3.11 8.14
CA LYS A 335 -8.65 1.98 8.93
C LYS A 335 -10.12 1.75 8.63
N VAL A 336 -10.47 0.52 8.29
CA VAL A 336 -11.83 0.12 7.91
C VAL A 336 -12.20 -1.12 8.70
N ALA A 337 -13.36 -1.09 9.36
CA ALA A 337 -13.89 -2.24 10.10
C ALA A 337 -15.36 -2.44 9.76
N GLY A 338 -15.81 -3.68 9.63
CA GLY A 338 -17.20 -3.97 9.32
C GLY A 338 -17.59 -5.39 9.64
N TYR A 339 -18.90 -5.66 9.60
CA TYR A 339 -19.44 -6.99 9.78
C TYR A 339 -20.79 -7.15 9.09
N PHE A 340 -21.20 -8.40 8.87
CA PHE A 340 -22.61 -8.72 8.62
C PHE A 340 -23.03 -10.01 9.34
N THR A 341 -24.33 -10.16 9.57
CA THR A 341 -24.89 -11.19 10.47
C THR A 341 -25.93 -12.08 9.79
N ASN A 342 -26.30 -13.16 10.47
CA ASN A 342 -27.39 -14.06 10.06
C ASN A 342 -28.78 -13.41 10.01
N SER A 343 -28.98 -12.30 10.71
CA SER A 343 -30.21 -11.51 10.60
C SER A 343 -30.19 -10.54 9.42
N GLY A 344 -29.12 -10.57 8.61
CA GLY A 344 -28.90 -9.70 7.46
C GLY A 344 -28.46 -8.28 7.81
N ALA A 345 -28.10 -7.98 9.07
CA ALA A 345 -27.56 -6.67 9.42
C ALA A 345 -26.17 -6.51 8.80
N ILE A 346 -25.85 -5.32 8.28
CA ILE A 346 -24.52 -4.96 7.77
C ILE A 346 -24.10 -3.60 8.32
N LYS A 347 -22.84 -3.52 8.77
CA LYS A 347 -22.26 -2.33 9.39
C LYS A 347 -20.82 -2.13 8.94
N LEU A 348 -20.41 -0.88 8.93
CA LEU A 348 -19.08 -0.42 8.53
C LEU A 348 -18.71 0.81 9.35
N ALA A 349 -17.44 0.96 9.68
CA ALA A 349 -16.82 2.22 10.04
C ALA A 349 -15.52 2.38 9.25
N CYS A 350 -15.16 3.63 8.97
CA CYS A 350 -13.90 3.99 8.35
C CYS A 350 -13.39 5.28 8.99
N ASN A 351 -12.12 5.27 9.39
CA ASN A 351 -11.43 6.43 9.98
C ASN A 351 -12.21 7.11 11.12
N GLY A 352 -12.81 6.32 12.02
CA GLY A 352 -13.60 6.78 13.16
C GLY A 352 -15.05 7.17 12.82
N ASN A 353 -15.42 7.18 11.54
CA ASN A 353 -16.77 7.50 11.11
C ASN A 353 -17.58 6.23 10.85
N LEU A 354 -18.67 6.09 11.60
CA LEU A 354 -19.63 5.01 11.42
C LEU A 354 -20.47 5.26 10.16
N GLY A 355 -20.62 4.22 9.34
CA GLY A 355 -21.49 4.21 8.17
C GLY A 355 -22.97 4.03 8.52
N SER A 356 -23.83 4.17 7.51
CA SER A 356 -25.25 3.89 7.64
C SER A 356 -25.52 2.43 8.05
N ALA A 357 -26.61 2.15 8.76
CA ALA A 357 -27.01 0.75 8.96
C ALA A 357 -27.60 0.20 7.64
N GLY A 358 -27.21 -1.00 7.25
CA GLY A 358 -27.84 -1.73 6.15
C GLY A 358 -28.50 -3.03 6.63
N THR A 359 -29.32 -3.62 5.76
CA THR A 359 -30.09 -4.85 6.02
C THR A 359 -30.08 -5.78 4.81
N GLY A 360 -30.52 -7.03 4.99
CA GLY A 360 -30.68 -8.02 3.91
C GLY A 360 -29.40 -8.70 3.44
N ALA A 361 -28.28 -8.52 4.14
CA ALA A 361 -27.03 -9.19 3.81
C ALA A 361 -27.18 -10.72 3.90
N THR A 362 -26.55 -11.44 2.98
CA THR A 362 -26.54 -12.92 2.98
C THR A 362 -25.13 -13.43 2.79
N THR A 363 -24.90 -14.68 3.21
CA THR A 363 -23.63 -15.37 2.99
C THR A 363 -23.33 -15.56 1.51
N THR A 364 -22.08 -15.91 1.21
CA THR A 364 -21.64 -16.34 -0.11
C THR A 364 -21.10 -17.77 -0.04
N PRO A 365 -21.97 -18.81 -0.02
CA PRO A 365 -21.52 -20.20 0.11
C PRO A 365 -20.65 -20.68 -1.07
N ALA A 366 -20.78 -20.03 -2.23
CA ALA A 366 -20.03 -20.33 -3.45
C ALA A 366 -18.75 -19.47 -3.61
N LEU A 367 -18.23 -18.88 -2.52
CA LEU A 367 -16.98 -18.12 -2.55
C LEU A 367 -15.81 -19.05 -2.89
N ASP A 368 -15.16 -18.84 -4.03
CA ASP A 368 -13.96 -19.58 -4.45
C ASP A 368 -12.66 -18.89 -3.95
N HIS A 369 -12.69 -17.57 -3.79
CA HIS A 369 -11.57 -16.79 -3.28
C HIS A 369 -11.98 -15.42 -2.73
N PHE A 370 -11.05 -14.85 -1.99
CA PHE A 370 -11.07 -13.51 -1.45
C PHE A 370 -9.76 -12.79 -1.79
N ASP A 371 -9.82 -11.58 -2.31
CA ASP A 371 -8.68 -10.72 -2.59
C ASP A 371 -8.62 -9.53 -1.63
N LEU A 372 -7.41 -9.13 -1.24
CA LEU A 372 -7.13 -7.97 -0.37
C LEU A 372 -6.44 -6.87 -1.17
N GLY A 373 -6.95 -5.63 -1.08
CA GLY A 373 -6.34 -4.46 -1.72
C GLY A 373 -6.59 -4.33 -3.23
N THR A 374 -7.31 -5.27 -3.83
CA THR A 374 -7.63 -5.30 -5.26
C THR A 374 -8.95 -6.03 -5.55
N ASN A 375 -9.45 -5.93 -6.78
CA ASN A 375 -10.53 -6.75 -7.34
C ASN A 375 -10.02 -7.89 -8.22
N GLY A 376 -8.85 -8.44 -7.89
CA GLY A 376 -8.18 -9.46 -8.69
C GLY A 376 -7.21 -8.84 -9.70
N SER A 377 -7.37 -9.17 -10.99
CA SER A 377 -6.51 -8.69 -12.10
C SER A 377 -7.01 -7.39 -12.75
N GLY A 378 -8.04 -6.77 -12.16
CA GLY A 378 -8.67 -5.56 -12.67
C GLY A 378 -7.94 -4.28 -12.25
N PRO A 379 -8.34 -3.13 -12.80
CA PRO A 379 -7.72 -1.85 -12.52
C PRO A 379 -8.09 -1.29 -11.15
N ASN A 380 -8.74 -2.04 -10.24
CA ASN A 380 -9.32 -1.53 -9.00
C ASN A 380 -8.47 -1.80 -7.73
N SER A 381 -7.15 -1.88 -7.88
CA SER A 381 -6.21 -1.86 -6.76
C SER A 381 -6.30 -0.56 -5.94
N ILE A 382 -6.00 -0.65 -4.65
CA ILE A 382 -5.79 0.49 -3.76
C ILE A 382 -4.54 1.30 -4.11
N MET A 383 -3.62 0.78 -4.94
CA MET A 383 -2.37 1.45 -5.32
C MET A 383 -1.62 1.95 -4.08
N GLY A 384 -1.23 1.02 -3.24
CA GLY A 384 -0.68 1.35 -1.94
C GLY A 384 -0.27 0.14 -1.12
N ILE A 385 -0.53 0.20 0.18
CA ILE A 385 0.07 -0.69 1.16
C ILE A 385 -1.00 -1.27 2.07
N ASN A 386 -1.06 -2.60 2.15
CA ASN A 386 -1.78 -3.32 3.18
C ASN A 386 -0.87 -3.50 4.41
N GLU A 387 -1.29 -3.00 5.58
CA GLU A 387 -0.51 -3.08 6.81
C GLU A 387 -1.03 -4.17 7.74
N ILE A 388 -2.34 -4.19 7.99
CA ILE A 388 -2.98 -5.16 8.89
C ILE A 388 -4.29 -5.62 8.27
N PHE A 389 -4.56 -6.93 8.36
CA PHE A 389 -5.87 -7.49 8.05
C PHE A 389 -6.27 -8.47 9.15
N SER A 390 -7.52 -8.39 9.61
CA SER A 390 -8.08 -9.31 10.59
C SER A 390 -9.49 -9.73 10.19
N MET A 391 -9.86 -10.96 10.52
CA MET A 391 -11.15 -11.53 10.17
C MET A 391 -11.57 -12.57 11.19
N SER A 392 -12.87 -12.67 11.47
CA SER A 392 -13.40 -13.68 12.38
C SER A 392 -14.82 -14.08 11.99
N PRO A 393 -15.15 -15.39 12.03
CA PRO A 393 -16.50 -15.85 11.74
C PRO A 393 -17.45 -15.47 12.87
N ASN A 394 -18.70 -15.16 12.51
CA ASN A 394 -19.80 -14.88 13.43
C ASN A 394 -19.53 -13.81 14.50
N LEU A 395 -18.58 -12.91 14.23
CA LEU A 395 -18.23 -11.82 15.13
C LEU A 395 -19.08 -10.58 14.82
N THR A 396 -19.50 -9.89 15.87
CA THR A 396 -20.18 -8.59 15.78
C THR A 396 -19.55 -7.61 16.75
N PHE A 397 -19.72 -6.33 16.45
CA PHE A 397 -19.15 -5.25 17.22
C PHE A 397 -20.24 -4.23 17.54
N SER A 398 -20.12 -3.56 18.69
CA SER A 398 -20.95 -2.36 18.93
C SER A 398 -20.48 -1.22 18.02
N ASP A 399 -21.35 -0.24 17.76
CA ASP A 399 -20.97 0.96 17.01
C ASP A 399 -19.74 1.67 17.63
N ALA A 400 -19.64 1.68 18.96
CA ALA A 400 -18.48 2.21 19.68
C ALA A 400 -17.19 1.42 19.44
N ASP A 401 -17.27 0.09 19.27
CA ASP A 401 -16.09 -0.72 18.93
C ASP A 401 -15.63 -0.46 17.50
N LEU A 402 -16.56 -0.37 16.55
CA LEU A 402 -16.25 -0.06 15.16
C LEU A 402 -15.55 1.30 15.03
N ILE A 403 -16.05 2.31 15.74
CA ILE A 403 -15.42 3.63 15.79
C ILE A 403 -14.04 3.53 16.44
N ALA A 404 -13.92 2.91 17.62
CA ALA A 404 -12.65 2.83 18.34
C ALA A 404 -11.56 2.05 17.60
N MET A 405 -11.93 1.01 16.82
CA MET A 405 -10.97 0.30 15.96
C MET A 405 -10.50 1.14 14.78
N THR A 406 -11.31 2.10 14.33
CA THR A 406 -11.04 2.86 13.10
C THR A 406 -10.54 4.27 13.33
N THR A 407 -10.53 4.77 14.56
CA THR A 407 -9.68 5.92 14.98
C THR A 407 -8.22 5.49 15.09
#